data_AF-A0A9W6Z174-F1
#
_entry.id   AF-A0A9W6Z174-F1
#
_cell.length_a   1.000
_cell.length_b   1.000
_cell.length_c   1.000
_cell.angle_alpha   90.00
_cell.angle_beta   90.00
_cell.angle_gamma   90.00
#
_symmetry.space_group_name_H-M   'P 1'
#
loop_
_entity.id
_entity.type
_entity.pdbx_description
1 polymer ?
#
loop_
_entity_poly.entity_id
_entity_poly.type
_entity_poly.pdbx_seq_one_letter_code
_entity_poly.pdbx_strand_id
1 'polypeptide(L)'
;MKDVPPPTTKKLRDTQLFSNPNGLPNYKLLKEHFRREGKLTENQVLRILSLATAIFLEEPNMLNVPAPVTVCGDIHGQYYDLLKLFEVCGDPDQTSFLFLGDYVDRGSYSLECLLLLYSMKINHPTTFFMMRGNHETKQMTTHFTFQSECILKYSEQVYESSLYSFTTLPITAIMNNQFFCVHGGISKHLRSLEDINNIDRFVVDFPSSGLYCDLMWADPAETYDTDESRELYKPNYDRGCSFMFTYKAVCKFLQQNNLLCVIRAHQAQDSGYRMYKKTQQQFPSVITLFSAPNYCGTYGNKAAVLKYESMVMNIRQFSNQPEPYHLPNFLDVFSWSIPFVAERTADILLSLLNVCTEEELGEETPLAKHLANSLGESNKNSNSNSDINSNISNNNSNNNEDDANKDKAVVKGPRTLEQNSIRNKILAIGRVSRMFNMLRQEAEKVEKLRSLSGGQLLPKGVLLNGTDELDRKITSSEDARLADLPNEAMPSLEDDDDEEDEALFFEKLKRKVMMNNQTQPQQRQDPYY
;
A
#
# COMPACT_ATOMS: atom_id res chain seq x y z
N MET A 1 25.67 -6.98 12.89
CA MET A 1 24.73 -5.84 13.08
C MET A 1 25.33 -4.64 13.83
N LYS A 2 26.54 -4.70 14.43
CA LYS A 2 27.12 -3.50 15.07
C LYS A 2 27.38 -2.34 14.09
N ASP A 3 27.51 -2.67 12.80
CA ASP A 3 27.76 -1.70 11.72
C ASP A 3 26.50 -1.07 11.13
N VAL A 4 25.30 -1.48 11.58
CA VAL A 4 24.04 -0.86 11.16
C VAL A 4 23.78 0.36 12.04
N PRO A 5 23.76 1.59 11.48
CA PRO A 5 23.54 2.79 12.27
C PRO A 5 22.12 2.79 12.85
N PRO A 6 21.94 3.05 14.16
CA PRO A 6 20.61 3.11 14.73
C PRO A 6 19.86 4.38 14.28
N PRO A 7 18.52 4.32 14.23
CA PRO A 7 17.66 5.49 14.07
C PRO A 7 18.01 6.60 15.06
N THR A 8 17.86 7.86 14.66
CA THR A 8 18.07 8.98 15.58
C THR A 8 16.88 9.12 16.53
N THR A 9 17.13 8.98 17.84
CA THR A 9 16.11 9.16 18.88
C THR A 9 15.90 10.62 19.28
N LYS A 10 16.86 11.49 18.93
CA LYS A 10 16.82 12.91 19.29
C LYS A 10 15.95 13.69 18.32
N LYS A 11 14.82 14.23 18.79
CA LYS A 11 14.00 15.16 18.01
C LYS A 11 14.70 16.50 17.80
N LEU A 12 14.48 17.13 16.64
CA LEU A 12 14.94 18.48 16.37
C LEU A 12 14.21 19.49 17.27
N ARG A 13 14.93 20.51 17.75
CA ARG A 13 14.29 21.65 18.43
C ARG A 13 13.74 22.63 17.41
N ASP A 14 12.70 23.37 17.77
CA ASP A 14 12.11 24.42 16.92
C ASP A 14 13.15 25.47 16.51
N THR A 15 14.05 25.84 17.43
CA THR A 15 15.16 26.77 17.15
C THR A 15 16.17 26.26 16.14
N GLN A 16 16.17 24.96 15.84
CA GLN A 16 17.02 24.36 14.81
C GLN A 16 16.26 24.22 13.50
N LEU A 17 15.05 23.66 13.55
CA LEU A 17 14.24 23.40 12.37
C LEU A 17 13.71 24.70 11.75
N PHE A 18 13.27 25.66 12.55
CA PHE A 18 12.80 26.98 12.09
C PHE A 18 13.80 28.07 12.46
N SER A 19 15.09 27.78 12.28
CA SER A 19 16.22 28.65 12.66
C SER A 19 16.32 29.93 11.82
N ASN A 20 15.71 29.96 10.63
CA ASN A 20 15.76 31.11 9.75
C ASN A 20 14.98 32.29 10.36
N PRO A 21 15.48 33.55 10.27
CA PRO A 21 14.79 34.73 10.80
C PRO A 21 13.36 34.89 10.28
N ASN A 22 13.10 34.37 9.08
CA ASN A 22 11.82 34.42 8.40
C ASN A 22 10.85 33.32 8.86
N GLY A 23 11.24 32.47 9.82
CA GLY A 23 10.43 31.38 10.34
C GLY A 23 10.25 30.17 9.41
N LEU A 24 11.03 30.11 8.32
CA LEU A 24 10.99 29.04 7.32
C LEU A 24 11.68 27.76 7.84
N PRO A 25 11.20 26.56 7.44
CA PRO A 25 11.81 25.30 7.81
C PRO A 25 13.17 25.11 7.11
N ASN A 26 14.16 24.64 7.84
CA ASN A 26 15.46 24.25 7.30
C ASN A 26 15.35 22.85 6.69
N TYR A 27 14.95 22.79 5.40
CA TYR A 27 14.75 21.54 4.69
C TYR A 27 16.03 20.71 4.55
N LYS A 28 17.22 21.33 4.55
CA LYS A 28 18.52 20.63 4.50
C LYS A 28 18.80 19.86 5.79
N LEU A 29 18.53 20.48 6.94
CA LEU A 29 18.61 19.79 8.23
C LEU A 29 17.55 18.70 8.34
N LEU A 30 16.33 18.98 7.86
CA LEU A 30 15.23 18.03 7.84
C LEU A 30 15.57 16.78 7.00
N LYS A 31 16.17 16.99 5.81
CA LYS A 31 16.63 15.93 4.91
C LYS A 31 17.56 14.94 5.62
N GLU A 32 18.57 15.45 6.33
CA GLU A 32 19.53 14.60 7.04
C GLU A 32 18.93 13.95 8.29
N HIS A 33 17.96 14.60 8.93
CA HIS A 33 17.24 14.04 10.07
C HIS A 33 16.38 12.84 9.67
N PHE A 34 15.59 12.98 8.61
CA PHE A 34 14.78 11.89 8.06
C PHE A 34 15.61 10.77 7.40
N ARG A 35 16.78 11.06 6.83
CA ARG A 35 17.73 10.02 6.36
C ARG A 35 18.14 9.06 7.48
N ARG A 36 18.06 9.50 8.74
CA ARG A 36 18.34 8.69 9.93
C ARG A 36 17.07 8.26 10.67
N GLU A 37 15.94 8.19 9.96
CA GLU A 37 14.62 7.79 10.49
C GLU A 37 14.17 8.66 11.68
N GLY A 38 14.63 9.91 11.71
CA GLY A 38 14.36 10.84 12.79
C GLY A 38 12.93 11.37 12.75
N LYS A 39 12.21 11.27 13.87
CA LYS A 39 10.86 11.85 13.97
C LYS A 39 10.90 13.32 14.39
N LEU A 40 9.93 14.10 13.93
CA LEU A 40 9.67 15.46 14.40
C LEU A 40 8.77 15.46 15.65
N THR A 41 8.51 16.64 16.21
CA THR A 41 7.35 16.83 17.10
C THR A 41 6.09 17.01 16.26
N GLU A 42 4.94 16.62 16.79
CA GLU A 42 3.66 16.78 16.10
C GLU A 42 3.38 18.24 15.71
N ASN A 43 3.67 19.20 16.60
CA ASN A 43 3.55 20.62 16.30
C ASN A 43 4.43 21.08 15.13
N GLN A 44 5.63 20.51 14.96
CA GLN A 44 6.50 20.82 13.82
C GLN A 44 5.91 20.29 12.51
N VAL A 45 5.36 19.08 12.54
CA VAL A 45 4.68 18.46 11.39
C VAL A 45 3.48 19.31 10.97
N LEU A 46 2.57 19.59 11.91
CA LEU A 46 1.36 20.39 11.68
C LEU A 46 1.70 21.80 11.17
N ARG A 47 2.79 22.41 11.67
CA ARG A 47 3.27 23.71 11.19
C ARG A 47 3.75 23.64 9.73
N ILE A 48 4.51 22.63 9.33
CA ILE A 48 4.95 22.46 7.95
C ILE A 48 3.74 22.26 7.02
N LEU A 49 2.81 21.38 7.40
CA LEU A 49 1.58 21.16 6.64
C LEU A 49 0.80 22.46 6.46
N SER A 50 0.53 23.19 7.56
CA SER A 50 -0.21 24.45 7.52
C SER A 50 0.46 25.53 6.65
N LEU A 51 1.79 25.68 6.73
CA LEU A 51 2.52 26.67 5.93
C LEU A 51 2.47 26.34 4.44
N ALA A 52 2.59 25.06 4.06
CA ALA A 52 2.49 24.64 2.67
C ALA A 52 1.05 24.81 2.14
N THR A 53 0.05 24.40 2.92
CA THR A 53 -1.38 24.60 2.61
C THR A 53 -1.70 26.06 2.33
N ALA A 54 -1.19 26.99 3.13
CA ALA A 54 -1.40 28.41 2.91
C ALA A 54 -0.90 28.88 1.52
N ILE A 55 0.23 28.34 1.06
CA ILE A 55 0.77 28.64 -0.28
C ILE A 55 -0.12 28.03 -1.36
N PHE A 56 -0.49 26.75 -1.23
CA PHE A 56 -1.30 26.06 -2.24
C PHE A 56 -2.71 26.63 -2.39
N LEU A 57 -3.28 27.21 -1.32
CA LEU A 57 -4.57 27.92 -1.38
C LEU A 57 -4.54 29.13 -2.32
N GLU A 58 -3.40 29.81 -2.43
CA GLU A 58 -3.22 30.98 -3.30
C GLU A 58 -2.91 30.60 -4.75
N GLU A 59 -2.50 29.36 -5.01
CA GLU A 59 -2.17 28.89 -6.36
C GLU A 59 -3.44 28.58 -7.20
N PRO A 60 -3.41 28.79 -8.52
CA PRO A 60 -4.52 28.42 -9.41
C PRO A 60 -4.59 26.89 -9.62
N ASN A 61 -5.70 26.40 -10.16
CA ASN A 61 -5.82 24.99 -10.55
C ASN A 61 -4.81 24.61 -11.63
N MET A 62 -4.56 25.51 -12.59
CA MET A 62 -3.60 25.35 -13.67
C MET A 62 -2.40 26.29 -13.46
N LEU A 63 -1.28 25.74 -13.02
CA LEU A 63 -0.04 26.48 -12.80
C LEU A 63 0.59 26.96 -14.12
N ASN A 64 1.33 28.06 -14.05
CA ASN A 64 2.22 28.50 -15.12
C ASN A 64 3.67 28.31 -14.69
N VAL A 65 4.39 27.42 -15.38
CA VAL A 65 5.74 26.98 -14.97
C VAL A 65 6.76 27.39 -16.03
N PRO A 66 7.64 28.37 -15.76
CA PRO A 66 8.66 28.79 -16.72
C PRO A 66 9.81 27.78 -16.82
N ALA A 67 10.52 27.79 -17.96
CA ALA A 67 11.80 27.11 -18.11
C ALA A 67 12.96 27.99 -17.58
N PRO A 68 14.08 27.40 -17.11
CA PRO A 68 14.37 25.97 -17.01
C PRO A 68 13.64 25.29 -15.85
N VAL A 69 13.27 24.02 -16.00
CA VAL A 69 12.58 23.25 -14.96
C VAL A 69 12.91 21.76 -15.05
N THR A 70 12.92 21.10 -13.90
CA THR A 70 13.02 19.64 -13.78
C THR A 70 11.65 19.06 -13.41
N VAL A 71 11.09 18.22 -14.27
CA VAL A 71 9.79 17.57 -14.08
C VAL A 71 9.98 16.16 -13.51
N CYS A 72 9.25 15.85 -12.45
CA CYS A 72 9.32 14.59 -11.69
C CYS A 72 7.95 13.92 -11.67
N GLY A 73 7.91 12.60 -11.92
CA GLY A 73 6.70 11.79 -11.79
C GLY A 73 6.49 11.28 -10.36
N ASP A 74 5.86 10.12 -10.25
CA ASP A 74 5.44 9.51 -8.99
C ASP A 74 6.63 9.20 -8.06
N ILE A 75 6.41 9.35 -6.75
CA ILE A 75 7.41 9.15 -5.68
C ILE A 75 7.03 8.00 -4.73
N HIS A 76 5.73 7.84 -4.43
CA HIS A 76 5.17 6.73 -3.63
C HIS A 76 5.96 6.41 -2.34
N GLY A 77 6.23 7.43 -1.52
CA GLY A 77 6.87 7.23 -0.23
C GLY A 77 8.27 6.62 -0.26
N GLN A 78 8.96 6.63 -1.41
CA GLN A 78 10.35 6.16 -1.54
C GLN A 78 11.36 7.27 -1.19
N TYR A 79 11.45 7.59 0.11
CA TYR A 79 12.24 8.73 0.61
C TYR A 79 13.72 8.69 0.23
N TYR A 80 14.35 7.52 0.30
CA TYR A 80 15.77 7.37 -0.03
C TYR A 80 16.06 7.58 -1.52
N ASP A 81 15.11 7.19 -2.38
CA ASP A 81 15.17 7.46 -3.81
C ASP A 81 14.89 8.92 -4.14
N LEU A 82 13.99 9.58 -3.39
CA LEU A 82 13.79 11.01 -3.47
C LEU A 82 15.08 11.78 -3.13
N LEU A 83 15.90 11.29 -2.19
CA LEU A 83 17.22 11.89 -1.93
C LEU A 83 18.16 11.76 -3.12
N LYS A 84 18.11 10.62 -3.82
CA LYS A 84 18.89 10.39 -5.03
C LYS A 84 18.42 11.27 -6.19
N LEU A 85 17.11 11.47 -6.31
CA LEU A 85 16.53 12.41 -7.28
C LEU A 85 17.15 13.80 -7.12
N PHE A 86 17.19 14.35 -5.90
CA PHE A 86 17.82 15.67 -5.68
C PHE A 86 19.33 15.68 -5.90
N GLU A 87 20.03 14.57 -5.64
CA GLU A 87 21.46 14.44 -5.98
C GLU A 87 21.71 14.49 -7.49
N VAL A 88 20.85 13.85 -8.28
CA VAL A 88 20.96 13.80 -9.75
C VAL A 88 20.50 15.10 -10.42
N CYS A 89 19.45 15.73 -9.88
CA CYS A 89 18.80 16.87 -10.51
C CYS A 89 19.45 18.21 -10.15
N GLY A 90 19.96 18.32 -8.92
CA GLY A 90 20.45 19.56 -8.30
C GLY A 90 19.58 19.99 -7.12
N ASP A 91 20.10 20.93 -6.34
CA ASP A 91 19.42 21.47 -5.15
C ASP A 91 18.33 22.50 -5.56
N PRO A 92 17.17 22.53 -4.86
CA PRO A 92 16.11 23.51 -5.09
C PRO A 92 16.53 24.99 -4.99
N ASP A 93 17.63 25.30 -4.29
CA ASP A 93 18.19 26.66 -4.26
C ASP A 93 18.62 27.16 -5.65
N GLN A 94 18.94 26.24 -6.58
CA GLN A 94 19.50 26.54 -7.90
C GLN A 94 18.67 25.98 -9.05
N THR A 95 17.78 25.02 -8.78
CA THR A 95 17.02 24.28 -9.79
C THR A 95 15.52 24.43 -9.54
N SER A 96 14.76 24.79 -10.57
CA SER A 96 13.30 24.77 -10.50
C SER A 96 12.75 23.36 -10.71
N PHE A 97 11.69 23.00 -9.98
CA PHE A 97 11.08 21.68 -10.00
C PHE A 97 9.57 21.75 -10.24
N LEU A 98 9.04 20.76 -10.95
CA LEU A 98 7.61 20.48 -11.08
C LEU A 98 7.37 19.00 -10.76
N PHE A 99 6.67 18.72 -9.68
CA PHE A 99 6.24 17.36 -9.33
C PHE A 99 4.80 17.11 -9.81
N LEU A 100 4.57 15.95 -10.41
CA LEU A 100 3.31 15.59 -11.06
C LEU A 100 2.32 14.85 -10.13
N GLY A 101 2.58 14.72 -8.83
CA GLY A 101 1.69 14.04 -7.87
C GLY A 101 2.25 12.70 -7.37
N ASP A 102 1.42 11.96 -6.63
CA ASP A 102 1.69 10.63 -6.07
C ASP A 102 2.93 10.60 -5.18
N TYR A 103 2.87 11.39 -4.11
CA TYR A 103 3.90 11.52 -3.09
C TYR A 103 3.85 10.38 -2.06
N VAL A 104 2.65 9.85 -1.83
CA VAL A 104 2.32 8.95 -0.72
C VAL A 104 1.87 7.57 -1.18
N ASP A 105 1.63 6.70 -0.21
CA ASP A 105 1.27 5.29 -0.33
C ASP A 105 2.37 4.41 -0.94
N ARG A 106 2.16 3.09 -0.82
CA ARG A 106 3.00 2.00 -1.33
C ARG A 106 4.34 1.88 -0.61
N GLY A 107 5.14 2.96 -0.57
CA GLY A 107 6.36 3.06 0.22
C GLY A 107 6.11 3.30 1.71
N SER A 108 7.15 3.12 2.52
CA SER A 108 7.08 3.21 3.99
C SER A 108 7.46 4.59 4.57
N TYR A 109 7.80 5.55 3.71
CA TYR A 109 8.30 6.88 4.10
C TYR A 109 7.52 8.02 3.43
N SER A 110 6.21 7.82 3.26
CA SER A 110 5.31 8.77 2.60
C SER A 110 5.28 10.12 3.31
N LEU A 111 5.20 10.12 4.64
CA LEU A 111 5.13 11.36 5.41
C LEU A 111 6.46 12.11 5.40
N GLU A 112 7.60 11.41 5.41
CA GLU A 112 8.92 12.03 5.25
C GLU A 112 9.10 12.64 3.86
N CYS A 113 8.65 11.96 2.79
CA CYS A 113 8.61 12.53 1.44
C CYS A 113 7.78 13.82 1.42
N LEU A 114 6.55 13.76 1.92
CA LEU A 114 5.62 14.88 1.92
C LEU A 114 6.20 16.09 2.68
N LEU A 115 6.72 15.88 3.89
CA LEU A 115 7.26 16.95 4.73
C LEU A 115 8.54 17.56 4.15
N LEU A 116 9.39 16.76 3.50
CA LEU A 116 10.57 17.28 2.82
C LEU A 116 10.18 18.15 1.62
N LEU A 117 9.28 17.66 0.75
CA LEU A 117 8.79 18.38 -0.42
C LEU A 117 8.06 19.67 -0.03
N TYR A 118 7.18 19.62 0.98
CA TYR A 118 6.51 20.81 1.51
C TYR A 118 7.50 21.82 2.09
N SER A 119 8.53 21.36 2.81
CA SER A 119 9.57 22.25 3.31
C SER A 119 10.32 22.94 2.17
N MET A 120 10.58 22.24 1.06
CA MET A 120 11.18 22.84 -0.14
C MET A 120 10.21 23.83 -0.82
N LYS A 121 8.92 23.49 -0.94
CA LYS A 121 7.88 24.40 -1.44
C LYS A 121 7.82 25.70 -0.64
N ILE A 122 7.85 25.61 0.69
CA ILE A 122 7.81 26.77 1.59
C ILE A 122 9.03 27.68 1.39
N ASN A 123 10.21 27.10 1.13
CA ASN A 123 11.42 27.88 0.89
C ASN A 123 11.50 28.45 -0.54
N HIS A 124 10.84 27.80 -1.51
CA HIS A 124 10.94 28.11 -2.92
C HIS A 124 9.56 28.20 -3.61
N PRO A 125 8.64 29.06 -3.14
CA PRO A 125 7.24 29.04 -3.58
C PRO A 125 7.06 29.32 -5.08
N THR A 126 7.97 30.08 -5.70
CA THR A 126 7.90 30.49 -7.11
C THR A 126 8.74 29.63 -8.06
N THR A 127 9.53 28.68 -7.56
CA THR A 127 10.40 27.82 -8.37
C THR A 127 10.23 26.33 -8.08
N PHE A 128 9.51 25.97 -7.01
CA PHE A 128 9.19 24.60 -6.65
C PHE A 128 7.67 24.41 -6.74
N PHE A 129 7.23 23.62 -7.72
CA PHE A 129 5.83 23.41 -8.04
C PHE A 129 5.44 21.96 -7.73
N MET A 130 4.26 21.78 -7.17
CA MET A 130 3.71 20.48 -6.80
C MET A 130 2.26 20.41 -7.26
N MET A 131 1.87 19.32 -7.89
CA MET A 131 0.49 19.06 -8.31
C MET A 131 -0.09 17.88 -7.53
N ARG A 132 -1.40 17.70 -7.62
CA ARG A 132 -2.12 16.57 -7.03
C ARG A 132 -2.04 15.35 -7.95
N GLY A 133 -1.74 14.19 -7.40
CA GLY A 133 -1.90 12.87 -8.03
C GLY A 133 -3.15 12.15 -7.52
N ASN A 134 -3.39 10.94 -8.02
CA ASN A 134 -4.59 10.20 -7.63
C ASN A 134 -4.52 9.69 -6.19
N HIS A 135 -3.30 9.44 -5.67
CA HIS A 135 -3.08 8.97 -4.30
C HIS A 135 -3.31 10.04 -3.23
N GLU A 136 -3.31 11.33 -3.57
CA GLU A 136 -3.56 12.42 -2.61
C GLU A 136 -5.06 12.57 -2.29
N THR A 137 -5.71 11.50 -1.84
CA THR A 137 -7.14 11.40 -1.49
C THR A 137 -7.35 10.51 -0.26
N LYS A 138 -8.49 10.64 0.41
CA LYS A 138 -8.82 9.78 1.55
C LYS A 138 -9.09 8.35 1.10
N GLN A 139 -9.76 8.18 -0.04
CA GLN A 139 -10.07 6.87 -0.62
C GLN A 139 -8.80 6.03 -0.83
N MET A 140 -7.78 6.60 -1.47
CA MET A 140 -6.51 5.88 -1.71
C MET A 140 -5.74 5.66 -0.41
N THR A 141 -5.55 6.70 0.40
CA THR A 141 -4.67 6.64 1.58
C THR A 141 -5.23 5.81 2.74
N THR A 142 -6.55 5.61 2.79
CA THR A 142 -7.22 4.68 3.72
C THR A 142 -7.12 3.23 3.21
N HIS A 143 -7.21 3.02 1.90
CA HIS A 143 -7.07 1.70 1.29
C HIS A 143 -5.62 1.18 1.35
N PHE A 144 -4.64 2.07 1.21
CA PHE A 144 -3.22 1.75 1.27
C PHE A 144 -2.63 2.03 2.67
N THR A 145 -1.44 2.62 2.73
CA THR A 145 -0.59 2.62 3.92
C THR A 145 -0.46 4.00 4.57
N PHE A 146 -0.77 5.10 3.87
CA PHE A 146 -0.47 6.43 4.38
C PHE A 146 -1.24 6.81 5.64
N GLN A 147 -2.53 6.43 5.77
CA GLN A 147 -3.30 6.67 6.99
C GLN A 147 -2.64 5.96 8.19
N SER A 148 -2.37 4.66 8.04
CA SER A 148 -1.74 3.84 9.07
C SER A 148 -0.34 4.36 9.43
N GLU A 149 0.43 4.80 8.43
CA GLU A 149 1.75 5.42 8.61
C GLU A 149 1.67 6.68 9.48
N CYS A 150 0.73 7.59 9.18
CA CYS A 150 0.55 8.83 9.93
C CYS A 150 0.18 8.57 11.39
N ILE A 151 -0.80 7.68 11.63
CA ILE A 151 -1.27 7.32 12.97
C ILE A 151 -0.15 6.66 13.78
N LEU A 152 0.60 5.73 13.17
CA LEU A 152 1.68 5.04 13.86
C LEU A 152 2.88 5.95 14.17
N LYS A 153 3.28 6.79 13.22
CA LYS A 153 4.45 7.65 13.39
C LYS A 153 4.13 8.87 14.26
N TYR A 154 2.91 9.39 14.17
CA TYR A 154 2.44 10.61 14.84
C TYR A 154 1.02 10.46 15.41
N SER A 155 -0.01 10.85 14.67
CA SER A 155 -1.39 10.92 15.14
C SER A 155 -2.40 10.98 13.99
N GLU A 156 -3.67 10.74 14.31
CA GLU A 156 -4.79 10.96 13.39
C GLU A 156 -4.90 12.44 12.96
N GLN A 157 -4.57 13.39 13.85
CA GLN A 157 -4.58 14.81 13.52
C GLN A 157 -3.59 15.16 12.39
N VAL A 158 -2.44 14.50 12.35
CA VAL A 158 -1.46 14.67 11.25
C VAL A 158 -2.03 14.14 9.94
N TYR A 159 -2.74 13.02 9.96
CA TYR A 159 -3.40 12.46 8.78
C TYR A 159 -4.48 13.42 8.24
N GLU A 160 -5.39 13.86 9.10
CA GLU A 160 -6.47 14.79 8.70
C GLU A 160 -5.91 16.14 8.18
N SER A 161 -4.83 16.64 8.79
CA SER A 161 -4.15 17.84 8.30
C SER A 161 -3.47 17.61 6.95
N SER A 162 -2.94 16.40 6.71
CA SER A 162 -2.35 16.02 5.43
C SER A 162 -3.42 15.92 4.36
N LEU A 163 -4.57 15.28 4.64
CA LEU A 163 -5.73 15.23 3.74
C LEU A 163 -6.23 16.64 3.38
N TYR A 164 -6.36 17.52 4.36
CA TYR A 164 -6.74 18.91 4.07
C TYR A 164 -5.72 19.59 3.14
N SER A 165 -4.43 19.40 3.38
CA SER A 165 -3.38 19.94 2.51
C SER A 165 -3.48 19.41 1.06
N PHE A 166 -3.83 18.12 0.88
CA PHE A 166 -4.01 17.52 -0.44
C PHE A 166 -5.12 18.19 -1.24
N THR A 167 -6.21 18.59 -0.59
CA THR A 167 -7.32 19.29 -1.26
C THR A 167 -6.90 20.62 -1.89
N THR A 168 -5.80 21.21 -1.42
CA THR A 168 -5.34 22.52 -1.87
C THR A 168 -4.35 22.45 -3.03
N LEU A 169 -3.78 21.27 -3.30
CA LEU A 169 -2.79 21.06 -4.35
C LEU A 169 -3.35 21.41 -5.74
N PRO A 170 -2.61 22.15 -6.59
CA PRO A 170 -2.95 22.40 -7.99
C PRO A 170 -3.17 21.11 -8.80
N ILE A 171 -3.96 21.18 -9.87
CA ILE A 171 -4.38 20.02 -10.66
C ILE A 171 -3.46 19.80 -11.86
N THR A 172 -3.14 20.87 -12.59
CA THR A 172 -2.36 20.81 -13.84
C THR A 172 -1.36 21.95 -13.92
N ALA A 173 -0.46 21.90 -14.92
CA ALA A 173 0.43 23.01 -15.24
C ALA A 173 0.59 23.18 -16.75
N ILE A 174 0.75 24.43 -17.17
CA ILE A 174 1.28 24.77 -18.48
C ILE A 174 2.75 25.13 -18.30
N MET A 175 3.63 24.25 -18.79
CA MET A 175 5.07 24.46 -18.73
C MET A 175 5.56 25.13 -20.01
N ASN A 176 6.28 26.24 -19.85
CA ASN A 176 6.88 27.04 -20.92
C ASN A 176 5.91 27.41 -22.07
N ASN A 177 4.61 27.54 -21.78
CA ASN A 177 3.54 27.76 -22.77
C ASN A 177 3.51 26.71 -23.92
N GLN A 178 4.10 25.53 -23.71
CA GLN A 178 4.31 24.53 -24.75
C GLN A 178 3.85 23.13 -24.33
N PHE A 179 3.84 22.85 -23.03
CA PHE A 179 3.60 21.51 -22.51
C PHE A 179 2.43 21.53 -21.53
N PHE A 180 1.48 20.62 -21.73
CA PHE A 180 0.44 20.36 -20.75
C PHE A 180 0.94 19.30 -19.78
N CYS A 181 1.11 19.66 -18.52
CA CYS A 181 1.54 18.77 -17.46
C CYS A 181 0.33 18.37 -16.60
N VAL A 182 0.14 17.07 -16.41
CA VAL A 182 -0.99 16.49 -15.68
C VAL A 182 -0.56 15.17 -15.04
N HIS A 183 -1.15 14.76 -13.93
CA HIS A 183 -0.84 13.46 -13.34
C HIS A 183 -1.35 12.29 -14.21
N GLY A 184 -2.68 12.26 -14.37
CA GLY A 184 -3.46 11.35 -15.20
C GLY A 184 -3.27 11.65 -16.69
N GLY A 185 -4.33 12.14 -17.33
CA GLY A 185 -4.31 12.37 -18.76
C GLY A 185 -5.26 13.46 -19.22
N ILE A 186 -5.56 13.44 -20.52
CA ILE A 186 -6.59 14.31 -21.09
C ILE A 186 -7.98 13.72 -20.89
N SER A 187 -8.99 14.58 -20.88
CA SER A 187 -10.39 14.18 -20.68
C SER A 187 -11.22 14.43 -21.94
N LYS A 188 -12.22 13.56 -22.19
CA LYS A 188 -13.27 13.81 -23.18
C LYS A 188 -14.17 14.99 -22.81
N HIS A 189 -14.19 15.38 -21.53
CA HIS A 189 -14.97 16.48 -20.98
C HIS A 189 -14.23 17.82 -21.07
N LEU A 190 -12.92 17.81 -21.33
CA LEU A 190 -12.11 19.02 -21.45
C LEU A 190 -12.33 19.68 -22.82
N ARG A 191 -13.03 20.82 -22.85
CA ARG A 191 -13.31 21.56 -24.09
C ARG A 191 -12.31 22.69 -24.32
N SER A 192 -11.96 23.38 -23.25
CA SER A 192 -10.96 24.46 -23.19
C SER A 192 -10.06 24.26 -21.97
N LEU A 193 -8.79 24.68 -22.05
CA LEU A 193 -7.92 24.69 -20.87
C LEU A 193 -8.48 25.55 -19.74
N GLU A 194 -9.26 26.58 -20.06
CA GLU A 194 -9.91 27.43 -19.05
C GLU A 194 -10.95 26.67 -18.21
N ASP A 195 -11.49 25.56 -18.72
CA ASP A 195 -12.43 24.71 -17.96
C ASP A 195 -11.77 24.14 -16.70
N ILE A 196 -10.44 24.00 -16.69
CA ILE A 196 -9.67 23.50 -15.54
C ILE A 196 -9.73 24.48 -14.37
N ASN A 197 -9.69 25.79 -14.63
CA ASN A 197 -9.78 26.81 -13.59
C ASN A 197 -11.17 26.90 -12.94
N ASN A 198 -12.19 26.34 -13.59
CA ASN A 198 -13.56 26.28 -13.06
C ASN A 198 -13.83 25.06 -12.17
N ILE A 199 -12.87 24.14 -12.04
CA ILE A 199 -13.01 22.97 -11.15
C ILE A 199 -12.95 23.43 -9.70
N ASP A 200 -13.92 23.04 -8.89
CA ASP A 200 -13.76 23.12 -7.43
C ASP A 200 -12.81 22.01 -6.97
N ARG A 201 -11.54 22.39 -6.76
CA ARG A 201 -10.48 21.42 -6.42
C ARG A 201 -10.49 21.01 -4.95
N PHE A 202 -11.13 21.79 -4.08
CA PHE A 202 -11.06 21.71 -2.61
C PHE A 202 -11.96 20.61 -2.03
N VAL A 203 -11.89 19.43 -2.64
CA VAL A 203 -12.59 18.22 -2.22
C VAL A 203 -11.60 17.17 -1.74
N VAL A 204 -12.00 16.40 -0.72
CA VAL A 204 -11.17 15.35 -0.12
C VAL A 204 -10.92 14.22 -1.10
N ASP A 205 -11.99 13.73 -1.73
CA ASP A 205 -11.95 12.68 -2.75
C ASP A 205 -12.42 13.24 -4.10
N PHE A 206 -11.86 12.70 -5.19
CA PHE A 206 -12.31 13.06 -6.52
C PHE A 206 -13.72 12.52 -6.77
N PRO A 207 -14.53 13.19 -7.62
CA PRO A 207 -15.74 12.58 -8.16
C PRO A 207 -15.41 11.25 -8.85
N SER A 208 -16.33 10.27 -8.80
CA SER A 208 -16.13 8.97 -9.48
C SER A 208 -16.08 9.06 -11.01
N SER A 209 -16.52 10.19 -11.59
CA SER A 209 -16.43 10.47 -13.02
C SER A 209 -16.39 11.98 -13.32
N GLY A 210 -16.03 12.33 -14.56
CA GLY A 210 -16.00 13.72 -15.04
C GLY A 210 -14.59 14.27 -15.16
N LEU A 211 -14.48 15.57 -15.47
CA LEU A 211 -13.20 16.19 -15.82
C LEU A 211 -12.12 16.03 -14.74
N TYR A 212 -12.46 16.26 -13.47
CA TYR A 212 -11.48 16.18 -12.39
C TYR A 212 -10.97 14.74 -12.20
N CYS A 213 -11.89 13.75 -12.20
CA CYS A 213 -11.54 12.33 -12.20
C CYS A 213 -10.58 11.98 -13.35
N ASP A 214 -10.93 12.43 -14.56
CA ASP A 214 -10.15 12.11 -15.77
C ASP A 214 -8.74 12.70 -15.76
N LEU A 215 -8.56 13.92 -15.24
CA LEU A 215 -7.24 14.53 -15.10
C LEU A 215 -6.34 13.74 -14.14
N MET A 216 -6.90 12.97 -13.21
CA MET A 216 -6.14 12.16 -12.26
C MET A 216 -5.96 10.71 -12.72
N TRP A 217 -6.95 10.11 -13.40
CA TRP A 217 -7.02 8.67 -13.64
C TRP A 217 -6.97 8.23 -15.11
N ALA A 218 -6.99 9.15 -16.07
CA ALA A 218 -6.96 8.77 -17.49
C ALA A 218 -5.58 8.26 -17.91
N ASP A 219 -5.57 7.23 -18.77
CA ASP A 219 -4.35 6.60 -19.27
C ASP A 219 -4.25 6.63 -20.80
N PRO A 220 -3.06 6.60 -21.41
CA PRO A 220 -2.94 6.29 -22.82
C PRO A 220 -3.39 4.84 -23.08
N ALA A 221 -4.17 4.61 -24.14
CA ALA A 221 -4.59 3.26 -24.52
C ALA A 221 -3.39 2.31 -24.74
N GLU A 222 -3.53 1.01 -24.45
CA GLU A 222 -2.44 0.03 -24.66
C GLU A 222 -1.91 0.06 -26.10
N THR A 223 -2.81 0.21 -27.07
CA THR A 223 -2.50 0.31 -28.50
C THR A 223 -2.17 1.73 -28.96
N TYR A 224 -1.84 2.67 -28.07
CA TYR A 224 -1.69 4.11 -28.41
C TYR A 224 -0.85 4.38 -29.66
N ASP A 225 0.28 3.68 -29.81
CA ASP A 225 1.23 3.91 -30.90
C ASP A 225 0.81 3.26 -32.24
N THR A 226 -0.02 2.21 -32.17
CA THR A 226 -0.40 1.33 -33.29
C THR A 226 -1.86 1.46 -33.72
N ASP A 227 -2.73 2.02 -32.88
CA ASP A 227 -4.17 2.09 -33.12
C ASP A 227 -4.52 3.08 -34.25
N GLU A 228 -5.09 2.54 -35.33
CA GLU A 228 -5.58 3.33 -36.47
C GLU A 228 -7.08 3.64 -36.39
N SER A 229 -7.78 3.15 -35.36
CA SER A 229 -9.22 3.38 -35.16
C SER A 229 -9.55 4.86 -35.03
N ARG A 230 -10.79 5.25 -35.32
CA ARG A 230 -11.26 6.64 -35.20
C ARG A 230 -11.70 7.01 -33.78
N GLU A 231 -11.68 6.06 -32.85
CA GLU A 231 -12.08 6.29 -31.47
C GLU A 231 -11.08 7.21 -30.76
N LEU A 232 -11.61 8.18 -30.02
CA LEU A 232 -10.79 9.14 -29.26
C LEU A 232 -10.55 8.65 -27.82
N TYR A 233 -11.55 8.00 -27.24
CA TYR A 233 -11.55 7.56 -25.86
C TYR A 233 -12.18 6.18 -25.75
N LYS A 234 -11.62 5.34 -24.89
CA LYS A 234 -12.13 4.00 -24.54
C LYS A 234 -12.33 3.94 -23.01
N PRO A 235 -13.20 3.10 -22.46
CA PRO A 235 -13.28 2.91 -21.02
C PRO A 235 -11.95 2.42 -20.45
N ASN A 236 -11.52 2.93 -19.28
CA ASN A 236 -10.31 2.46 -18.62
C ASN A 236 -10.63 1.34 -17.63
N TYR A 237 -10.64 0.11 -18.13
CA TYR A 237 -10.93 -1.07 -17.33
C TYR A 237 -9.81 -1.42 -16.33
N ASP A 238 -8.57 -1.01 -16.61
CA ASP A 238 -7.45 -1.25 -15.70
C ASP A 238 -7.59 -0.41 -14.42
N ARG A 239 -8.17 0.80 -14.54
CA ARG A 239 -8.41 1.71 -13.39
C ARG A 239 -9.79 1.57 -12.75
N GLY A 240 -10.74 0.93 -13.43
CA GLY A 240 -12.15 0.85 -13.00
C GLY A 240 -12.94 2.17 -13.08
N CYS A 241 -12.29 3.26 -13.49
CA CYS A 241 -12.87 4.59 -13.63
C CYS A 241 -12.21 5.34 -14.80
N SER A 242 -12.74 6.49 -15.20
CA SER A 242 -12.19 7.33 -16.29
C SER A 242 -12.03 6.59 -17.64
N PHE A 243 -11.09 7.04 -18.48
CA PHE A 243 -10.94 6.65 -19.89
C PHE A 243 -9.48 6.44 -20.28
N MET A 244 -9.30 5.55 -21.25
CA MET A 244 -8.08 5.45 -22.02
C MET A 244 -8.17 6.41 -23.23
N PHE A 245 -7.23 7.34 -23.36
CA PHE A 245 -7.17 8.27 -24.49
C PHE A 245 -6.27 7.75 -25.62
N THR A 246 -6.64 8.00 -26.87
CA THR A 246 -5.89 7.54 -28.05
C THR A 246 -4.94 8.60 -28.60
N TYR A 247 -4.00 8.20 -29.47
CA TYR A 247 -3.10 9.13 -30.16
C TYR A 247 -3.85 10.25 -30.91
N LYS A 248 -5.00 9.93 -31.51
CA LYS A 248 -5.83 10.92 -32.21
C LYS A 248 -6.46 11.93 -31.26
N ALA A 249 -6.88 11.50 -30.07
CA ALA A 249 -7.41 12.42 -29.06
C ALA A 249 -6.36 13.43 -28.60
N VAL A 250 -5.14 12.96 -28.33
CA VAL A 250 -4.03 13.84 -27.94
C VAL A 250 -3.64 14.79 -29.07
N CYS A 251 -3.51 14.30 -30.31
CA CYS A 251 -3.20 15.17 -31.45
C CYS A 251 -4.23 16.29 -31.62
N LYS A 252 -5.53 15.95 -31.50
CA LYS A 252 -6.61 16.94 -31.56
C LYS A 252 -6.49 17.95 -30.42
N PHE A 253 -6.29 17.49 -29.19
CA PHE A 253 -6.11 18.35 -28.02
C PHE A 253 -4.92 19.30 -28.15
N LEU A 254 -3.75 18.79 -28.56
CA LEU A 254 -2.54 19.58 -28.75
C LEU A 254 -2.71 20.66 -29.83
N GLN A 255 -3.32 20.30 -30.97
CA GLN A 255 -3.61 21.24 -32.05
C GLN A 255 -4.58 22.34 -31.63
N GLN A 256 -5.65 21.98 -30.92
CA GLN A 256 -6.67 22.94 -30.47
C GLN A 256 -6.12 23.96 -29.48
N ASN A 257 -5.15 23.56 -28.65
CA ASN A 257 -4.59 24.41 -27.60
C ASN A 257 -3.20 24.99 -27.95
N ASN A 258 -2.71 24.77 -29.18
CA ASN A 258 -1.39 25.19 -29.63
C ASN A 258 -0.24 24.72 -28.71
N LEU A 259 -0.28 23.44 -28.31
CA LEU A 259 0.70 22.80 -27.45
C LEU A 259 1.51 21.75 -28.22
N LEU A 260 2.70 21.43 -27.71
CA LEU A 260 3.64 20.48 -28.33
C LEU A 260 3.46 19.05 -27.80
N CYS A 261 3.20 18.89 -26.50
CA CYS A 261 3.23 17.58 -25.85
C CYS A 261 2.47 17.59 -24.52
N VAL A 262 1.91 16.44 -24.16
CA VAL A 262 1.39 16.15 -22.82
C VAL A 262 2.48 15.45 -22.00
N ILE A 263 2.85 15.99 -20.85
CA ILE A 263 3.79 15.36 -19.91
C ILE A 263 2.99 14.85 -18.72
N ARG A 264 3.09 13.57 -18.41
CA ARG A 264 2.28 12.91 -17.39
C ARG A 264 3.03 11.86 -16.58
N ALA A 265 2.39 11.30 -15.55
CA ALA A 265 2.99 10.31 -14.65
C ALA A 265 2.13 9.03 -14.48
N HIS A 266 1.79 8.59 -13.27
CA HIS A 266 0.74 7.61 -12.91
C HIS A 266 0.93 6.14 -13.36
N GLN A 267 1.75 5.87 -14.38
CA GLN A 267 2.00 4.53 -14.89
C GLN A 267 3.48 4.20 -14.77
N ALA A 268 3.81 3.17 -13.98
CA ALA A 268 5.15 2.64 -13.85
C ALA A 268 5.76 2.29 -15.22
N GLN A 269 7.03 2.67 -15.42
CA GLN A 269 7.78 2.41 -16.66
C GLN A 269 9.12 1.75 -16.33
N ASP A 270 9.48 0.69 -17.05
CA ASP A 270 10.76 -0.04 -16.86
C ASP A 270 11.99 0.87 -16.94
N SER A 271 11.96 1.84 -17.85
CA SER A 271 13.03 2.84 -18.01
C SER A 271 12.81 4.11 -17.18
N GLY A 272 11.76 4.18 -16.37
CA GLY A 272 11.35 5.38 -15.64
C GLY A 272 10.72 6.46 -16.53
N TYR A 273 10.62 6.22 -17.84
CA TYR A 273 9.90 7.08 -18.76
C TYR A 273 9.44 6.31 -20.00
N ARG A 274 8.46 6.87 -20.72
CA ARG A 274 8.05 6.44 -22.05
C ARG A 274 7.72 7.63 -22.92
N MET A 275 8.33 7.69 -24.11
CA MET A 275 7.98 8.65 -25.15
C MET A 275 7.06 7.95 -26.15
N TYR A 276 5.86 8.49 -26.31
CA TYR A 276 4.85 7.94 -27.23
C TYR A 276 5.03 8.49 -28.65
N LYS A 277 4.23 7.96 -29.58
CA LYS A 277 4.22 8.33 -31.00
C LYS A 277 4.33 9.83 -31.22
N LYS A 278 5.20 10.22 -32.16
CA LYS A 278 5.44 11.63 -32.49
C LYS A 278 4.27 12.22 -33.26
N THR A 279 3.96 13.48 -32.97
CA THR A 279 3.03 14.30 -33.75
C THR A 279 3.64 14.68 -35.11
N GLN A 280 2.87 15.38 -35.94
CA GLN A 280 3.35 15.95 -37.19
C GLN A 280 4.54 16.92 -37.01
N GLN A 281 4.68 17.52 -35.83
CA GLN A 281 5.80 18.39 -35.47
C GLN A 281 7.07 17.61 -35.08
N GLN A 282 7.10 16.28 -35.31
CA GLN A 282 8.23 15.38 -35.01
C GLN A 282 8.63 15.33 -33.53
N PHE A 283 7.68 15.68 -32.65
CA PHE A 283 7.85 15.68 -31.20
C PHE A 283 6.91 14.66 -30.54
N PRO A 284 7.32 13.94 -29.48
CA PRO A 284 6.44 12.98 -28.79
C PRO A 284 5.11 13.62 -28.38
N SER A 285 3.97 13.01 -28.73
CA SER A 285 2.66 13.56 -28.35
C SER A 285 2.43 13.49 -26.84
N VAL A 286 2.94 12.43 -26.20
CA VAL A 286 2.86 12.18 -24.76
C VAL A 286 4.22 11.72 -24.26
N ILE A 287 4.57 12.13 -23.04
CA ILE A 287 5.69 11.60 -22.28
C ILE A 287 5.16 11.16 -20.91
N THR A 288 5.31 9.89 -20.57
CA THR A 288 5.10 9.39 -19.20
C THR A 288 6.43 9.43 -18.47
N LEU A 289 6.46 9.99 -17.26
CA LEU A 289 7.59 10.01 -16.34
C LEU A 289 7.22 9.24 -15.07
N PHE A 290 8.16 8.47 -14.55
CA PHE A 290 7.99 7.71 -13.33
C PHE A 290 9.27 7.80 -12.50
N SER A 291 9.17 8.35 -11.30
CA SER A 291 10.33 8.75 -10.50
C SER A 291 10.57 7.85 -9.28
N ALA A 292 9.88 6.71 -9.19
CA ALA A 292 10.05 5.67 -8.17
C ALA A 292 10.80 4.44 -8.75
N PRO A 293 12.11 4.27 -8.51
CA PRO A 293 12.87 3.13 -9.03
C PRO A 293 12.63 1.87 -8.20
N ASN A 294 12.73 0.69 -8.81
CA ASN A 294 12.40 -0.60 -8.19
C ASN A 294 11.09 -0.54 -7.38
N TYR A 295 10.05 -0.03 -8.02
CA TYR A 295 8.75 0.23 -7.41
C TYR A 295 8.20 -1.01 -6.70
N CYS A 296 7.58 -0.79 -5.53
CA CYS A 296 7.11 -1.83 -4.62
C CYS A 296 8.18 -2.87 -4.23
N GLY A 297 9.47 -2.57 -4.43
CA GLY A 297 10.60 -3.48 -4.15
C GLY A 297 10.78 -4.63 -5.13
N THR A 298 9.89 -4.79 -6.12
CA THR A 298 9.78 -5.99 -6.95
C THR A 298 9.84 -5.73 -8.46
N TYR A 299 9.50 -4.53 -8.92
CA TYR A 299 9.39 -4.22 -10.35
C TYR A 299 10.75 -4.23 -11.07
N GLY A 300 11.86 -3.92 -10.38
CA GLY A 300 13.18 -3.82 -10.99
C GLY A 300 13.35 -2.68 -12.00
N ASN A 301 12.38 -1.75 -12.08
CA ASN A 301 12.41 -0.62 -13.00
C ASN A 301 13.44 0.44 -12.59
N LYS A 302 13.88 1.24 -13.56
CA LYS A 302 14.56 2.52 -13.30
C LYS A 302 13.54 3.62 -13.01
N ALA A 303 14.00 4.70 -12.40
CA ALA A 303 13.29 5.97 -12.36
C ALA A 303 13.89 6.95 -13.36
N ALA A 304 13.11 7.95 -13.76
CA ALA A 304 13.60 9.06 -14.55
C ALA A 304 12.95 10.39 -14.16
N VAL A 305 13.65 11.46 -14.50
CA VAL A 305 13.15 12.85 -14.50
C VAL A 305 13.40 13.49 -15.86
N LEU A 306 12.66 14.55 -16.17
CA LEU A 306 12.85 15.35 -17.37
C LEU A 306 13.43 16.72 -17.00
N LYS A 307 14.65 17.01 -17.45
CA LYS A 307 15.25 18.35 -17.34
C LYS A 307 15.01 19.11 -18.65
N TYR A 308 14.28 20.22 -18.57
CA TYR A 308 14.06 21.11 -19.70
C TYR A 308 14.82 22.42 -19.49
N GLU A 309 15.85 22.63 -20.31
CA GLU A 309 16.72 23.80 -20.26
C GLU A 309 17.21 24.15 -21.66
N SER A 310 17.31 25.44 -21.98
CA SER A 310 17.81 25.91 -23.29
C SER A 310 17.09 25.26 -24.50
N MET A 311 15.77 25.06 -24.38
CA MET A 311 14.91 24.37 -25.38
C MET A 311 15.26 22.90 -25.63
N VAL A 312 16.10 22.28 -24.78
CA VAL A 312 16.46 20.86 -24.87
C VAL A 312 15.80 20.10 -23.73
N MET A 313 15.15 18.97 -24.06
CA MET A 313 14.67 18.00 -23.08
C MET A 313 15.71 16.90 -22.88
N ASN A 314 16.17 16.74 -21.65
CA ASN A 314 17.09 15.69 -21.25
C ASN A 314 16.44 14.79 -20.21
N ILE A 315 16.35 13.48 -20.49
CA ILE A 315 15.89 12.50 -19.53
C ILE A 315 17.07 12.04 -18.69
N ARG A 316 16.99 12.19 -17.36
CA ARG A 316 17.97 11.65 -16.42
C ARG A 316 17.38 10.46 -15.69
N GLN A 317 17.96 9.29 -15.93
CA GLN A 317 17.56 8.05 -15.25
C GLN A 317 18.41 7.82 -14.00
N PHE A 318 17.83 7.15 -13.00
CA PHE A 318 18.53 6.69 -11.81
C PHE A 318 17.95 5.36 -11.29
N SER A 319 18.75 4.66 -10.49
CA SER A 319 18.40 3.37 -9.89
C SER A 319 18.07 3.52 -8.41
N ASN A 320 17.43 2.50 -7.86
CA ASN A 320 16.99 2.48 -6.47
C ASN A 320 18.16 2.56 -5.48
N GLN A 321 17.87 3.13 -4.32
CA GLN A 321 18.77 3.24 -3.19
C GLN A 321 18.41 2.21 -2.13
N PRO A 322 19.40 1.75 -1.33
CA PRO A 322 19.10 0.94 -0.16
C PRO A 322 18.30 1.76 0.85
N GLU A 323 17.26 1.15 1.42
CA GLU A 323 16.45 1.73 2.48
C GLU A 323 16.43 0.83 3.74
N PRO A 324 16.20 1.38 4.94
CA PRO A 324 15.94 0.58 6.13
C PRO A 324 14.65 -0.23 5.95
N TYR A 325 14.72 -1.50 6.36
CA TYR A 325 13.65 -2.46 6.21
C TYR A 325 12.55 -2.24 7.26
N HIS A 326 11.30 -2.18 6.81
CA HIS A 326 10.11 -2.25 7.65
C HIS A 326 9.36 -3.55 7.43
N LEU A 327 8.80 -4.12 8.51
CA LEU A 327 7.82 -5.19 8.38
C LEU A 327 6.55 -4.64 7.71
N PRO A 328 5.79 -5.49 6.98
CA PRO A 328 4.54 -5.10 6.36
C PRO A 328 3.60 -4.40 7.35
N ASN A 329 2.92 -3.35 6.91
CA ASN A 329 2.02 -2.52 7.72
C ASN A 329 2.67 -2.00 9.03
N PHE A 330 3.99 -1.86 9.03
CA PHE A 330 4.79 -1.41 10.16
C PHE A 330 4.59 -2.23 11.46
N LEU A 331 4.32 -3.53 11.33
CA LEU A 331 4.21 -4.42 12.48
C LEU A 331 5.49 -4.39 13.32
N ASP A 332 5.33 -4.39 14.65
CA ASP A 332 6.46 -4.58 15.54
C ASP A 332 6.87 -6.06 15.61
N VAL A 333 8.13 -6.31 15.97
CA VAL A 333 8.70 -7.66 15.99
C VAL A 333 8.00 -8.60 16.98
N PHE A 334 7.35 -8.09 18.03
CA PHE A 334 6.59 -8.94 18.94
C PHE A 334 5.26 -9.33 18.33
N SER A 335 4.50 -8.38 17.80
CA SER A 335 3.24 -8.67 17.10
C SER A 335 3.46 -9.66 15.94
N TRP A 336 4.57 -9.52 15.22
CA TRP A 336 4.93 -10.44 14.13
C TRP A 336 5.37 -11.82 14.63
N SER A 337 6.16 -11.91 15.71
CA SER A 337 6.76 -13.18 16.15
C SER A 337 5.95 -13.98 17.18
N ILE A 338 5.08 -13.33 17.97
CA ILE A 338 4.29 -14.00 19.02
C ILE A 338 3.46 -15.18 18.46
N PRO A 339 2.75 -15.04 17.32
CA PRO A 339 2.01 -16.17 16.75
C PRO A 339 2.92 -17.37 16.46
N PHE A 340 4.11 -17.12 15.92
CA PHE A 340 5.10 -18.16 15.62
C PHE A 340 5.64 -18.82 16.90
N VAL A 341 6.02 -18.03 17.90
CA VAL A 341 6.55 -18.53 19.17
C VAL A 341 5.50 -19.37 19.90
N ALA A 342 4.26 -18.91 19.95
CA ALA A 342 3.16 -19.62 20.57
C ALA A 342 2.93 -20.99 19.92
N GLU A 343 2.90 -21.03 18.58
CA GLU A 343 2.72 -22.28 17.84
C GLU A 343 3.88 -23.26 18.06
N ARG A 344 5.13 -22.80 17.92
CA ARG A 344 6.29 -23.68 18.10
C ARG A 344 6.39 -24.21 19.52
N THR A 345 6.05 -23.39 20.51
CA THR A 345 5.99 -23.83 21.90
C THR A 345 4.90 -24.89 22.08
N ALA A 346 3.72 -24.69 21.50
CA ALA A 346 2.64 -25.68 21.54
C ALA A 346 3.04 -27.01 20.86
N ASP A 347 3.71 -26.97 19.71
CA ASP A 347 4.23 -28.15 19.00
C ASP A 347 5.25 -28.92 19.84
N ILE A 348 6.16 -28.21 20.52
CA ILE A 348 7.15 -28.82 21.43
C ILE A 348 6.41 -29.50 22.59
N LEU A 349 5.46 -28.82 23.23
CA LEU A 349 4.69 -29.37 24.34
C LEU A 349 3.87 -30.60 23.91
N LEU A 350 3.25 -30.56 22.73
CA LEU A 350 2.51 -31.69 22.17
C LEU A 350 3.44 -32.88 21.88
N SER A 351 4.62 -32.62 21.33
CA SER A 351 5.61 -33.65 21.04
C SER A 351 6.13 -34.30 22.32
N LEU A 352 6.36 -33.52 23.39
CA LEU A 352 6.73 -34.04 24.70
C LEU A 352 5.60 -34.91 25.30
N LEU A 353 4.34 -34.46 25.21
CA LEU A 353 3.20 -35.23 25.68
C LEU A 353 3.00 -36.55 24.91
N ASN A 354 3.38 -36.62 23.63
CA ASN A 354 3.32 -37.84 22.83
C ASN A 354 4.44 -38.85 23.16
N VAL A 355 5.51 -38.43 23.85
CA VAL A 355 6.56 -39.32 24.34
C VAL A 355 6.15 -39.97 25.67
N CYS A 356 5.26 -39.34 26.44
CA CYS A 356 4.73 -39.90 27.67
C CYS A 356 3.78 -41.08 27.38
N THR A 357 3.99 -42.20 28.08
CA THR A 357 3.11 -43.37 28.00
C THR A 357 1.78 -43.13 28.73
N GLU A 358 0.71 -43.87 28.40
CA GLU A 358 -0.57 -43.80 29.14
C GLU A 358 -0.39 -44.12 30.64
N GLU A 359 0.64 -44.88 31.02
CA GLU A 359 1.01 -45.17 32.42
C GLU A 359 1.67 -43.95 33.12
N GLU A 360 2.62 -43.26 32.49
CA GLU A 360 3.29 -42.08 33.05
C GLU A 360 2.37 -40.84 33.12
N LEU A 361 1.40 -40.73 32.22
CA LEU A 361 0.34 -39.72 32.28
C LEU A 361 -0.72 -40.04 33.35
N GLY A 362 -0.79 -41.30 33.80
CA GLY A 362 -1.70 -41.79 34.83
C GLY A 362 -1.11 -41.77 36.25
N GLU A 363 0.21 -41.76 36.39
CA GLU A 363 0.87 -41.62 37.69
C GLU A 363 0.86 -40.15 38.17
N GLU A 364 0.28 -39.91 39.34
CA GLU A 364 0.34 -38.60 40.00
C GLU A 364 1.80 -38.23 40.30
N THR A 365 2.40 -37.39 39.45
CA THR A 365 3.71 -36.82 39.74
C THR A 365 3.65 -36.00 41.05
N PRO A 366 4.71 -36.02 41.89
CA PRO A 366 4.75 -35.25 43.14
C PRO A 366 4.48 -33.74 42.93
N LEU A 367 4.82 -33.23 41.74
CA LEU A 367 4.57 -31.85 41.31
C LEU A 367 3.07 -31.57 41.11
N ALA A 368 2.32 -32.51 40.52
CA ALA A 368 0.88 -32.39 40.34
C ALA A 368 0.13 -32.37 41.68
N LYS A 369 0.58 -33.16 42.67
CA LYS A 369 0.08 -33.12 44.06
C LYS A 369 0.35 -31.77 44.73
N HIS A 370 1.53 -31.20 44.56
CA HIS A 370 1.86 -29.89 45.15
C HIS A 370 1.07 -28.73 44.54
N LEU A 371 0.85 -28.73 43.23
CA LEU A 371 0.01 -27.73 42.54
C LEU A 371 -1.47 -27.86 42.91
N ALA A 372 -2.00 -29.08 42.96
CA ALA A 372 -3.38 -29.35 43.37
C ALA A 372 -3.63 -28.93 44.84
N ASN A 373 -2.68 -29.20 45.74
CA ASN A 373 -2.77 -28.76 47.13
C ASN A 373 -2.70 -27.23 47.28
N SER A 374 -1.84 -26.56 46.49
CA SER A 374 -1.73 -25.08 46.49
C SER A 374 -2.99 -24.39 45.95
N LEU A 375 -3.63 -24.98 44.93
CA LEU A 375 -4.89 -24.48 44.37
C LEU A 375 -6.10 -24.80 45.26
N GLY A 376 -6.07 -25.92 45.99
CA GLY A 376 -7.13 -26.34 46.92
C GLY A 376 -7.20 -25.53 48.22
N GLU A 377 -6.07 -24.99 48.69
CA GLU A 377 -6.04 -24.10 49.87
C GLU A 377 -6.59 -22.70 49.56
N SER A 378 -6.51 -22.25 48.30
CA SER A 378 -7.01 -20.93 47.88
C SER A 378 -8.55 -20.86 47.83
N ASN A 379 -9.24 -22.00 47.67
CA ASN A 379 -10.70 -22.06 47.53
C ASN A 379 -11.47 -22.29 48.85
N LYS A 380 -10.79 -22.43 49.99
CA LYS A 380 -11.46 -22.56 51.30
C LYS A 380 -11.72 -21.24 52.03
N ASN A 381 -11.16 -20.12 51.54
CA ASN A 381 -11.34 -18.81 52.18
C ASN A 381 -12.42 -17.92 51.56
N SER A 382 -13.19 -18.42 50.59
CA SER A 382 -14.24 -17.63 49.92
C SER A 382 -15.50 -18.46 49.71
N ASN A 383 -16.24 -18.71 50.78
CA ASN A 383 -17.71 -18.81 50.74
C ASN A 383 -18.26 -18.81 52.16
N SER A 384 -18.40 -17.61 52.71
CA SER A 384 -19.42 -17.31 53.72
C SER A 384 -20.29 -16.19 53.15
N ASN A 385 -21.61 -16.39 53.25
CA ASN A 385 -22.73 -15.51 52.86
C ASN A 385 -23.17 -15.54 51.39
N SER A 386 -24.32 -16.16 51.10
CA SER A 386 -25.60 -15.46 51.05
C SER A 386 -26.75 -16.39 50.62
N ASP A 387 -27.83 -16.40 51.41
CA ASP A 387 -29.13 -16.98 51.10
C ASP A 387 -29.76 -16.42 49.80
N ILE A 388 -30.61 -17.22 49.13
CA ILE A 388 -32.04 -16.92 48.89
C ILE A 388 -32.71 -18.06 48.07
N ASN A 389 -33.89 -18.43 48.58
CA ASN A 389 -34.92 -19.36 48.12
C ASN A 389 -35.19 -19.48 46.60
N SER A 390 -35.54 -20.70 46.16
CA SER A 390 -36.91 -20.99 45.67
C SER A 390 -37.17 -22.49 45.55
N ASN A 391 -38.26 -22.91 46.21
CA ASN A 391 -38.90 -24.23 46.11
C ASN A 391 -39.44 -24.49 44.69
N ILE A 392 -39.48 -25.76 44.28
CA ILE A 392 -40.71 -26.43 43.79
C ILE A 392 -40.53 -27.96 43.85
N SER A 393 -41.29 -28.51 44.80
CA SER A 393 -41.96 -29.80 44.98
C SER A 393 -41.85 -30.94 43.96
N ASN A 394 -41.58 -32.12 44.54
CA ASN A 394 -42.33 -33.40 44.47
C ASN A 394 -42.81 -33.94 43.11
N ASN A 395 -42.40 -35.18 42.79
CA ASN A 395 -43.29 -36.32 43.05
C ASN A 395 -42.62 -37.69 42.89
N ASN A 396 -43.01 -38.57 43.82
CA ASN A 396 -42.73 -39.99 43.97
C ASN A 396 -43.19 -40.83 42.77
N SER A 397 -42.61 -42.03 42.63
CA SER A 397 -43.35 -43.30 42.50
C SER A 397 -42.41 -44.50 42.68
N ASN A 398 -42.78 -45.35 43.63
CA ASN A 398 -42.14 -46.61 44.02
C ASN A 398 -42.49 -47.76 43.06
N ASN A 399 -41.67 -48.82 43.03
CA ASN A 399 -41.95 -50.16 43.59
C ASN A 399 -41.13 -51.27 42.91
N ASN A 400 -40.44 -52.04 43.76
CA ASN A 400 -40.38 -53.51 43.94
C ASN A 400 -40.46 -54.42 42.70
N GLU A 401 -39.85 -55.61 42.61
CA GLU A 401 -38.94 -56.50 43.35
C GLU A 401 -38.76 -57.66 42.33
N ASP A 402 -37.60 -58.29 42.22
CA ASP A 402 -37.47 -59.75 41.99
C ASP A 402 -35.99 -60.16 41.82
N ASP A 403 -35.66 -61.25 42.50
CA ASP A 403 -34.35 -61.79 42.77
C ASP A 403 -34.07 -62.99 41.83
N ALA A 404 -32.85 -63.08 41.25
CA ALA A 404 -32.11 -64.31 40.89
C ALA A 404 -31.18 -64.17 39.64
N ASN A 405 -29.89 -63.99 39.94
CA ASN A 405 -28.72 -64.74 39.44
C ASN A 405 -28.14 -64.57 38.00
N LYS A 406 -26.84 -64.27 38.00
CA LYS A 406 -25.77 -64.45 36.97
C LYS A 406 -25.77 -63.57 35.71
N ASP A 407 -24.94 -62.52 35.70
CA ASP A 407 -23.57 -62.53 35.13
C ASP A 407 -23.02 -61.10 34.94
N LYS A 408 -21.72 -60.94 35.23
CA LYS A 408 -20.79 -59.83 34.96
C LYS A 408 -21.33 -58.55 34.27
N ALA A 409 -21.44 -57.46 35.04
CA ALA A 409 -21.37 -56.10 34.51
C ALA A 409 -20.52 -55.21 35.44
N VAL A 410 -19.34 -54.82 34.97
CA VAL A 410 -18.46 -53.84 35.63
C VAL A 410 -19.14 -52.47 35.57
N VAL A 411 -19.46 -51.92 36.74
CA VAL A 411 -19.98 -50.56 36.92
C VAL A 411 -18.93 -49.55 36.46
N LYS A 412 -19.22 -48.78 35.40
CA LYS A 412 -18.43 -47.61 34.99
C LYS A 412 -18.60 -46.51 36.04
N GLY A 413 -17.56 -46.30 36.85
CA GLY A 413 -17.50 -45.21 37.83
C GLY A 413 -17.18 -43.83 37.22
N PRO A 414 -17.30 -42.75 38.02
CA PRO A 414 -17.20 -41.35 37.59
C PRO A 414 -15.84 -40.96 36.99
N ARG A 415 -14.79 -41.74 37.26
CA ARG A 415 -13.41 -41.49 36.82
C ARG A 415 -13.20 -41.63 35.30
N THR A 416 -14.08 -42.36 34.62
CA THR A 416 -14.01 -42.52 33.15
C THR A 416 -14.46 -41.24 32.41
N LEU A 417 -15.24 -40.37 33.05
CA LEU A 417 -15.68 -39.10 32.47
C LEU A 417 -14.56 -38.03 32.49
N GLU A 418 -13.75 -37.99 33.54
CA GLU A 418 -12.58 -37.08 33.62
C GLU A 418 -11.46 -37.49 32.66
N GLN A 419 -11.18 -38.80 32.54
CA GLN A 419 -10.19 -39.32 31.59
C GLN A 419 -10.59 -39.07 30.13
N ASN A 420 -11.88 -39.25 29.80
CA ASN A 420 -12.42 -38.87 28.50
C ASN A 420 -12.40 -37.35 28.28
N SER A 421 -12.58 -36.55 29.33
CA SER A 421 -12.49 -35.08 29.28
C SER A 421 -11.07 -34.63 28.94
N ILE A 422 -10.04 -35.23 29.55
CA ILE A 422 -8.63 -34.92 29.27
C ILE A 422 -8.25 -35.36 27.85
N ARG A 423 -8.64 -36.57 27.44
CA ARG A 423 -8.43 -37.06 26.06
C ARG A 423 -9.11 -36.18 25.02
N ASN A 424 -10.34 -35.72 25.29
CA ASN A 424 -11.06 -34.77 24.44
C ASN A 424 -10.43 -33.38 24.43
N LYS A 425 -9.85 -32.91 25.55
CA LYS A 425 -9.09 -31.66 25.60
C LYS A 425 -7.79 -31.75 24.79
N ILE A 426 -7.05 -32.86 24.86
CA ILE A 426 -5.83 -33.07 24.06
C ILE A 426 -6.16 -33.17 22.57
N LEU A 427 -7.22 -33.91 22.20
CA LEU A 427 -7.68 -33.99 20.80
C LEU A 427 -8.24 -32.65 20.29
N ALA A 428 -8.92 -31.87 21.14
CA ALA A 428 -9.36 -30.52 20.81
C ALA A 428 -8.16 -29.59 20.61
N ILE A 429 -7.16 -29.64 21.48
CA ILE A 429 -5.91 -28.87 21.35
C ILE A 429 -5.15 -29.28 20.08
N GLY A 430 -5.08 -30.57 19.74
CA GLY A 430 -4.47 -31.04 18.49
C GLY A 430 -5.22 -30.62 17.23
N ARG A 431 -6.57 -30.55 17.28
CA ARG A 431 -7.39 -30.02 16.17
C ARG A 431 -7.24 -28.51 16.04
N VAL A 432 -7.23 -27.81 17.16
CA VAL A 432 -7.02 -26.36 17.24
C VAL A 432 -5.61 -25.99 16.78
N SER A 433 -4.58 -26.76 17.15
CA SER A 433 -3.19 -26.62 16.67
C SER A 433 -3.08 -26.86 15.16
N ARG A 434 -3.71 -27.90 14.60
CA ARG A 434 -3.74 -28.09 13.13
C ARG A 434 -4.49 -26.97 12.41
N MET A 435 -5.60 -26.50 13.00
CA MET A 435 -6.35 -25.37 12.48
C MET A 435 -5.50 -24.10 12.53
N PHE A 436 -4.77 -23.84 13.61
CA PHE A 436 -3.85 -22.71 13.72
C PHE A 436 -2.64 -22.83 12.79
N ASN A 437 -2.08 -24.03 12.58
CA ASN A 437 -1.02 -24.27 11.59
C ASN A 437 -1.51 -23.97 10.16
N MET A 438 -2.73 -24.38 9.84
CA MET A 438 -3.34 -24.09 8.54
C MET A 438 -3.65 -22.60 8.43
N LEU A 439 -4.26 -21.99 9.44
CA LEU A 439 -4.53 -20.55 9.49
C LEU A 439 -3.25 -19.72 9.44
N ARG A 440 -2.12 -20.20 9.99
CA ARG A 440 -0.82 -19.52 9.93
C ARG A 440 -0.14 -19.72 8.59
N GLN A 441 -0.16 -20.92 8.00
CA GLN A 441 0.36 -21.11 6.64
C GLN A 441 -0.44 -20.27 5.65
N GLU A 442 -1.76 -20.20 5.82
CA GLU A 442 -2.59 -19.29 5.05
C GLU A 442 -2.28 -17.83 5.40
N ALA A 443 -2.13 -17.44 6.67
CA ALA A 443 -1.78 -16.07 7.07
C ALA A 443 -0.39 -15.63 6.59
N GLU A 444 0.65 -16.47 6.66
CA GLU A 444 2.01 -16.21 6.17
C GLU A 444 2.05 -16.12 4.64
N LYS A 445 1.33 -17.00 3.95
CA LYS A 445 1.16 -16.89 2.48
C LYS A 445 0.40 -15.61 2.15
N VAL A 446 -0.62 -15.27 2.92
CA VAL A 446 -1.43 -14.06 2.77
C VAL A 446 -0.61 -12.81 3.04
N GLU A 447 0.25 -12.82 4.05
CA GLU A 447 1.12 -11.71 4.43
C GLU A 447 2.28 -11.54 3.44
N LYS A 448 2.83 -12.65 2.93
CA LYS A 448 3.81 -12.62 1.83
C LYS A 448 3.18 -12.12 0.52
N LEU A 449 1.95 -12.53 0.22
CA LEU A 449 1.17 -11.98 -0.89
C LEU A 449 0.86 -10.49 -0.69
N ARG A 450 0.47 -10.07 0.52
CA ARG A 450 0.27 -8.64 0.86
C ARG A 450 1.56 -7.85 0.69
N SER A 451 2.73 -8.40 1.07
CA SER A 451 4.02 -7.72 0.89
C SER A 451 4.43 -7.57 -0.58
N LEU A 452 4.03 -8.51 -1.45
CA LEU A 452 4.27 -8.45 -2.89
C LEU A 452 3.23 -7.58 -3.63
N SER A 453 2.03 -7.43 -3.05
CA SER A 453 0.90 -6.66 -3.58
C SER A 453 0.67 -5.35 -2.81
N GLY A 454 1.72 -4.70 -2.29
CA GLY A 454 1.60 -3.33 -1.76
C GLY A 454 0.72 -3.13 -0.52
N GLY A 455 0.40 -4.19 0.23
CA GLY A 455 -0.05 -4.09 1.63
C GLY A 455 -1.40 -4.71 1.98
N GLN A 456 -2.37 -4.86 1.07
CA GLN A 456 -3.73 -5.27 1.51
C GLN A 456 -4.55 -6.26 0.68
N LEU A 457 -4.43 -6.37 -0.66
CA LEU A 457 -5.26 -7.33 -1.40
C LEU A 457 -4.54 -8.62 -1.81
N LEU A 458 -5.21 -9.76 -1.60
CA LEU A 458 -4.81 -11.06 -2.10
C LEU A 458 -5.38 -11.27 -3.50
N PRO A 459 -4.57 -11.53 -4.54
CA PRO A 459 -5.09 -12.01 -5.80
C PRO A 459 -5.70 -13.41 -5.57
N LYS A 460 -7.03 -13.51 -5.50
CA LYS A 460 -7.81 -14.74 -5.23
C LYS A 460 -7.43 -15.92 -6.16
N GLY A 461 -6.74 -15.67 -7.28
CA GLY A 461 -6.26 -16.69 -8.22
C GLY A 461 -4.97 -17.44 -7.84
N VAL A 462 -4.20 -16.97 -6.83
CA VAL A 462 -2.91 -17.60 -6.46
C VAL A 462 -3.09 -18.77 -5.49
N LEU A 463 -4.24 -18.86 -4.80
CA LEU A 463 -4.54 -19.93 -3.85
C LEU A 463 -4.83 -21.29 -4.51
N LEU A 464 -5.05 -21.34 -5.83
CA LEU A 464 -5.46 -22.56 -6.56
C LEU A 464 -4.31 -23.41 -7.11
N ASN A 465 -3.09 -22.88 -7.24
CA ASN A 465 -2.02 -23.53 -8.03
C ASN A 465 -0.74 -23.94 -7.26
N GLY A 466 -0.68 -23.76 -5.95
CA GLY A 466 0.41 -24.30 -5.13
C GLY A 466 1.76 -23.58 -5.22
N THR A 467 2.76 -24.14 -4.53
CA THR A 467 4.05 -23.52 -4.18
C THR A 467 5.02 -23.31 -5.35
N ASP A 468 4.84 -24.04 -6.44
CA ASP A 468 5.83 -24.12 -7.53
C ASP A 468 5.71 -22.97 -8.55
N GLU A 469 4.64 -22.17 -8.47
CA GLU A 469 4.45 -20.98 -9.32
C GLU A 469 5.04 -19.70 -8.70
N LEU A 470 5.32 -19.69 -7.40
CA LEU A 470 5.89 -18.56 -6.65
C LEU A 470 7.37 -18.29 -6.98
N ASP A 471 8.18 -19.34 -7.10
CA ASP A 471 9.61 -19.21 -7.45
C ASP A 471 9.83 -18.94 -8.95
N ARG A 472 8.79 -19.15 -9.78
CA ARG A 472 8.83 -18.92 -11.23
C ARG A 472 8.37 -17.52 -11.66
N LYS A 473 7.64 -16.78 -10.82
CA LYS A 473 6.95 -15.52 -11.20
C LYS A 473 7.70 -14.21 -10.91
N ILE A 474 8.98 -14.25 -10.56
CA ILE A 474 9.78 -13.02 -10.32
C ILE A 474 11.04 -13.07 -11.17
N THR A 475 10.88 -12.96 -12.49
CA THR A 475 12.04 -12.74 -13.38
C THR A 475 11.86 -11.57 -14.33
N SER A 476 10.66 -10.97 -14.43
CA SER A 476 10.41 -9.81 -15.29
C SER A 476 9.58 -8.72 -14.61
N SER A 477 9.82 -7.45 -14.97
CA SER A 477 9.05 -6.29 -14.53
C SER A 477 7.57 -6.38 -14.91
N GLU A 478 7.26 -7.04 -16.03
CA GLU A 478 5.90 -7.23 -16.51
C GLU A 478 5.08 -8.18 -15.61
N ASP A 479 5.71 -9.22 -15.06
CA ASP A 479 5.04 -10.13 -14.12
C ASP A 479 4.67 -9.40 -12.82
N ALA A 480 5.57 -8.55 -12.32
CA ALA A 480 5.31 -7.72 -11.14
C ALA A 480 4.16 -6.73 -11.39
N ARG A 481 4.17 -6.06 -12.56
CA ARG A 481 3.10 -5.15 -12.98
C ARG A 481 1.74 -5.84 -13.08
N LEU A 482 1.68 -7.05 -13.63
CA LEU A 482 0.44 -7.82 -13.73
C LEU A 482 -0.09 -8.28 -12.35
N ALA A 483 0.81 -8.63 -11.42
CA ALA A 483 0.43 -8.99 -10.06
C ALA A 483 -0.12 -7.80 -9.26
N ASP A 484 0.33 -6.60 -9.59
CA ASP A 484 -0.01 -5.35 -8.90
C ASP A 484 -1.19 -4.60 -9.54
N LEU A 485 -1.64 -5.01 -10.72
CA LEU A 485 -2.74 -4.38 -11.46
C LEU A 485 -4.02 -4.12 -10.62
N PRO A 486 -4.44 -4.99 -9.69
CA PRO A 486 -5.59 -4.68 -8.82
C PRO A 486 -5.38 -3.45 -7.92
N ASN A 487 -4.15 -3.18 -7.50
CA ASN A 487 -3.79 -2.02 -6.68
C ASN A 487 -3.63 -0.73 -7.51
N GLU A 488 -3.64 -0.87 -8.82
CA GLU A 488 -3.63 0.26 -9.75
C GLU A 488 -5.05 0.78 -10.03
N ALA A 489 -6.09 0.04 -9.62
CA ALA A 489 -7.48 0.44 -9.78
C ALA A 489 -7.96 1.37 -8.65
N MET A 490 -8.98 2.18 -8.95
CA MET A 490 -9.70 2.93 -7.93
C MET A 490 -10.36 1.93 -6.96
N PRO A 491 -10.14 2.05 -5.63
CA PRO A 491 -10.78 1.19 -4.65
C PRO A 491 -12.31 1.29 -4.73
N SER A 492 -13.03 0.18 -4.60
CA SER A 492 -14.49 0.22 -4.46
C SER A 492 -14.87 0.94 -3.16
N LEU A 493 -15.91 1.77 -3.20
CA LEU A 493 -16.54 2.26 -1.99
C LEU A 493 -17.26 1.07 -1.35
N GLU A 494 -17.17 0.90 -0.03
CA GLU A 494 -17.68 -0.26 0.74
C GLU A 494 -19.21 -0.48 0.68
N ASP A 495 -19.92 0.15 -0.27
CA ASP A 495 -21.38 0.06 -0.45
C ASP A 495 -21.82 -0.60 -1.79
N ASP A 496 -20.91 -0.92 -2.72
CA ASP A 496 -21.24 -1.61 -4.00
C ASP A 496 -20.83 -3.10 -3.95
N ASP A 497 -21.53 -3.89 -3.13
CA ASP A 497 -21.49 -5.37 -3.13
C ASP A 497 -22.28 -5.95 -4.33
N ASP A 498 -21.93 -5.55 -5.56
CA ASP A 498 -22.44 -6.22 -6.76
C ASP A 498 -21.46 -7.36 -7.15
N GLU A 499 -21.69 -8.56 -6.60
CA GLU A 499 -20.93 -9.80 -6.90
C GLU A 499 -20.81 -10.09 -8.42
N GLU A 500 -21.71 -9.54 -9.25
CA GLU A 500 -21.70 -9.68 -10.71
C GLU A 500 -20.53 -8.94 -11.39
N ASP A 501 -20.12 -7.77 -10.90
CA ASP A 501 -19.06 -6.97 -11.53
C ASP A 501 -17.65 -7.50 -11.21
N GLU A 502 -17.45 -8.03 -10.00
CA GLU A 502 -16.20 -8.70 -9.61
C GLU A 502 -15.97 -9.96 -10.46
N ALA A 503 -17.02 -10.76 -10.68
CA ALA A 503 -16.94 -11.98 -11.49
C ALA A 503 -16.60 -11.66 -12.97
N LEU A 504 -17.21 -10.61 -13.52
CA LEU A 504 -16.95 -10.15 -14.89
C LEU A 504 -15.54 -9.59 -15.08
N PHE A 505 -15.01 -8.90 -14.06
CA PHE A 505 -13.63 -8.41 -14.04
C PHE A 505 -12.63 -9.58 -14.03
N PHE A 506 -12.79 -10.55 -13.13
CA PHE A 506 -11.89 -11.70 -13.05
C PHE A 506 -11.98 -12.64 -14.25
N GLU A 507 -13.17 -12.80 -14.87
CA GLU A 507 -13.31 -13.58 -16.10
C GLU A 507 -12.54 -12.94 -17.27
N LYS A 508 -12.56 -11.61 -17.36
CA LYS A 508 -11.84 -10.86 -18.39
C LYS A 508 -10.33 -10.82 -18.13
N LEU A 509 -9.91 -10.71 -16.87
CA LEU A 509 -8.49 -10.82 -16.48
C LEU A 509 -7.91 -12.19 -16.90
N LYS A 510 -8.67 -13.26 -16.66
CA LYS A 510 -8.31 -14.62 -17.12
C LYS A 510 -8.17 -14.69 -18.64
N ARG A 511 -9.06 -14.05 -19.41
CA ARG A 511 -8.95 -13.99 -20.88
C ARG A 511 -7.69 -13.24 -21.34
N LYS A 512 -7.31 -12.14 -20.69
CA LYS A 512 -6.10 -11.35 -20.99
C LYS A 512 -4.83 -12.18 -20.76
N VAL A 513 -4.76 -12.90 -19.64
CA VAL A 513 -3.65 -13.83 -19.34
C VAL A 513 -3.57 -14.98 -20.36
N MET A 514 -4.71 -15.52 -20.81
CA MET A 514 -4.72 -16.59 -21.82
C MET A 514 -4.32 -16.11 -23.22
N MET A 515 -4.63 -14.86 -23.60
CA MET A 515 -4.23 -14.30 -24.90
C MET A 515 -2.73 -14.00 -24.97
N ASN A 516 -2.10 -13.56 -23.88
CA ASN A 516 -0.65 -13.32 -23.86
C ASN A 516 0.18 -14.61 -23.93
N ASN A 517 -0.34 -15.75 -23.44
CA ASN A 517 0.32 -17.04 -23.58
C ASN A 517 0.26 -17.63 -25.01
N GLN A 518 -0.55 -17.07 -25.92
CA GLN A 518 -0.65 -17.52 -27.30
C GLN A 518 0.27 -16.76 -28.27
N THR A 519 1.02 -15.75 -27.81
CA THR A 519 1.89 -14.91 -28.65
C THR A 519 3.39 -15.08 -28.42
N GLN A 520 3.83 -16.17 -27.77
CA GLN A 520 5.23 -16.60 -27.92
C GLN A 520 5.42 -17.23 -29.31
N PRO A 521 6.26 -16.67 -30.20
CA PRO A 521 6.67 -17.39 -31.39
C PRO A 521 7.51 -18.58 -30.93
N GLN A 522 7.11 -19.79 -31.31
CA GLN A 522 7.99 -20.95 -31.28
C GLN A 522 9.25 -20.59 -32.08
N GLN A 523 10.35 -20.30 -31.38
CA GLN A 523 11.67 -20.23 -31.99
C GLN A 523 11.97 -21.59 -32.61
N ARG A 524 11.85 -21.68 -33.93
CA ARG A 524 12.52 -22.75 -34.67
C ARG A 524 14.02 -22.51 -34.49
N GLN A 525 14.68 -23.49 -33.91
CA GLN A 525 16.13 -23.60 -33.97
C GLN A 525 16.53 -23.77 -35.44
N ASP A 526 17.08 -22.72 -36.04
CA ASP A 526 17.89 -22.86 -37.25
C ASP A 526 19.35 -23.07 -36.81
N PRO A 527 20.02 -24.16 -37.22
CA PRO A 527 21.30 -24.54 -36.66
C PRO A 527 22.43 -24.02 -37.54
N TYR A 528 22.62 -22.72 -37.72
CA TYR A 528 23.90 -22.17 -38.20
C TYR A 528 24.05 -20.70 -37.82
N TYR A 529 25.19 -20.42 -37.18
CA TYR A 529 25.76 -19.15 -36.68
C TYR A 529 25.40 -18.71 -35.27
#